data_AF-A0A2J8X6D3-F1
#
_entry.id   AF-A0A2J8X6D3-F1
#
_cell.length_a   1.000
_cell.length_b   1.000
_cell.length_c   1.000
_cell.angle_alpha   90.00
_cell.angle_beta   90.00
_cell.angle_gamma   90.00
#
_symmetry.space_group_name_H-M   'P 1'
#
loop_
_entity.id
_entity.type
_entity.pdbx_description
1 polymer ?
#
loop_
_entity_poly.entity_id
_entity_poly.type
_entity_poly.pdbx_seq_one_letter_code
_entity_poly.pdbx_strand_id
1 'polypeptide(L)'
;MVMEKPSPLLVGREFVRQYYTLLNQAPDMLHRFYGKNSSYVHGGLDSNGKPADAVYGQKEIHRKVMSQNFTNCHTKIRHVDAHATLNDGVVVQVMGLLSNNNQAL
;
A
#
# COMPACT_ATOMS: atom_id res chain seq x y z
N MET A 1 13.29 -3.66 30.59
CA MET A 1 11.92 -4.05 30.21
C MET A 1 12.00 -4.67 28.83
N VAL A 2 11.77 -5.98 28.69
CA VAL A 2 11.72 -6.62 27.36
C VAL A 2 10.33 -6.29 26.79
N MET A 3 10.26 -5.48 25.73
CA MET A 3 8.99 -5.31 25.02
C MET A 3 8.70 -6.60 24.26
N GLU A 4 7.55 -7.21 24.51
CA GLU A 4 7.07 -8.31 23.69
C GLU A 4 6.88 -7.84 22.24
N LYS A 5 7.23 -8.73 21.30
CA LYS A 5 7.06 -8.46 19.87
C LYS A 5 5.56 -8.33 19.57
N PRO A 6 5.11 -7.24 18.92
CA PRO A 6 3.70 -7.07 18.58
C PRO A 6 3.22 -8.16 17.63
N SER A 7 1.94 -8.54 17.73
CA SER A 7 1.35 -9.54 16.85
C SER A 7 1.32 -9.06 15.39
N PRO A 8 1.42 -9.96 14.39
CA PRO A 8 1.34 -9.58 12.98
C PRO A 8 0.07 -8.79 12.64
N LEU A 9 -1.06 -9.15 13.26
CA LEU A 9 -2.33 -8.44 13.07
C LEU A 9 -2.28 -7.00 13.59
N LEU A 10 -1.65 -6.77 14.74
CA LEU A 10 -1.49 -5.41 15.28
C LEU A 10 -0.61 -4.57 14.34
N VAL A 11 0.52 -5.12 13.89
CA VAL A 11 1.43 -4.46 12.93
C VAL A 11 0.71 -4.16 11.62
N GLY A 12 -0.02 -5.14 11.07
CA GLY A 12 -0.76 -4.99 9.82
C GLY A 12 -1.85 -3.92 9.89
N ARG A 13 -2.62 -3.87 10.98
CA ARG A 13 -3.67 -2.85 11.18
C ARG A 13 -3.09 -1.43 11.26
N GLU A 14 -1.99 -1.25 11.98
CA GLU A 14 -1.33 0.06 12.05
C GLU A 14 -0.69 0.45 10.72
N PHE A 15 -0.06 -0.49 10.01
CA PHE A 15 0.45 -0.25 8.67
C PHE A 15 -0.67 0.21 7.73
N VAL A 16 -1.80 -0.50 7.68
CA VAL A 16 -2.95 -0.15 6.83
C VAL A 16 -3.49 1.24 7.18
N ARG A 17 -3.67 1.53 8.47
CA ARG A 17 -4.14 2.84 8.93
C ARG A 17 -3.23 3.94 8.41
N GLN A 18 -1.92 3.85 8.69
CA GLN A 18 -0.98 4.90 8.31
C GLN A 18 -0.79 5.00 6.79
N TYR A 19 -0.70 3.88 6.08
CA TYR A 19 -0.50 3.83 4.64
C TYR A 19 -1.65 4.52 3.90
N TYR A 20 -2.90 4.16 4.19
CA TYR A 20 -4.06 4.76 3.51
C TYR A 20 -4.39 6.17 4.02
N THR A 21 -4.08 6.52 5.26
CA THR A 21 -4.11 7.93 5.71
C THR A 21 -3.14 8.78 4.89
N LEU A 22 -1.90 8.29 4.68
CA LEU A 22 -0.91 9.04 3.91
C LEU A 22 -1.26 9.09 2.43
N LEU A 23 -1.80 8.02 1.85
CA LEU A 23 -2.32 8.01 0.47
C LEU A 23 -3.41 9.07 0.25
N ASN A 24 -4.28 9.27 1.24
CA ASN A 24 -5.34 10.30 1.20
C ASN A 24 -4.78 11.73 1.38
N GLN A 25 -3.89 11.93 2.36
CA GLN A 25 -3.50 13.26 2.82
C GLN A 25 -2.24 13.83 2.17
N ALA A 26 -1.27 12.97 1.85
CA ALA A 26 0.04 13.35 1.28
C ALA A 26 0.60 12.19 0.41
N PRO A 27 -0.02 11.89 -0.73
CA PRO A 27 0.38 10.77 -1.60
C PRO A 27 1.82 10.89 -2.12
N ASP A 28 2.35 12.12 -2.21
CA ASP A 28 3.75 12.40 -2.54
C ASP A 28 4.73 11.77 -1.53
N MET A 29 4.29 11.58 -0.28
CA MET A 29 5.09 11.01 0.81
C MET A 29 4.97 9.49 0.93
N LEU A 30 4.04 8.86 0.19
CA LEU A 30 3.75 7.42 0.30
C LEU A 30 4.96 6.54 0.00
N HIS A 31 5.83 6.96 -0.92
CA HIS A 31 7.05 6.24 -1.29
C HIS A 31 7.97 5.97 -0.08
N ARG A 32 7.84 6.71 1.02
CA ARG A 32 8.63 6.53 2.25
C ARG A 32 8.33 5.21 2.98
N PHE A 33 7.22 4.55 2.69
CA PHE A 33 6.94 3.19 3.17
C PHE A 33 7.77 2.11 2.45
N TYR A 34 8.48 2.47 1.38
CA TYR A 34 9.22 1.53 0.53
C TYR A 34 10.73 1.71 0.67
N GLY A 35 11.47 0.61 0.66
CA GLY A 35 12.93 0.59 0.68
C GLY A 35 13.56 0.61 -0.71
N LYS A 36 14.90 0.58 -0.76
CA LYS A 36 15.69 0.56 -2.01
C LYS A 36 15.38 -0.64 -2.90
N ASN A 37 15.06 -1.78 -2.31
CA ASN A 37 14.82 -3.04 -3.01
C ASN A 37 13.32 -3.39 -3.10
N SER A 38 12.42 -2.45 -2.78
CA SER A 38 10.98 -2.68 -2.87
C SER A 38 10.52 -2.70 -4.32
N SER A 39 9.44 -3.43 -4.58
CA SER A 39 8.67 -3.39 -5.82
C SER A 39 7.26 -2.85 -5.55
N TYR A 40 6.64 -2.28 -6.59
CA TYR A 40 5.29 -1.76 -6.52
C TYR A 40 4.55 -2.03 -7.83
N VAL A 41 3.30 -2.50 -7.71
CA VAL A 41 2.37 -2.71 -8.82
C VAL A 41 1.07 -2.00 -8.46
N HIS A 42 0.49 -1.29 -9.42
CA HIS A 42 -0.81 -0.64 -9.27
C HIS A 42 -1.61 -0.76 -10.57
N GLY A 43 -2.90 -1.05 -10.44
CA GLY A 43 -3.77 -1.46 -11.54
C GLY A 43 -3.82 -2.98 -11.68
N GLY A 44 -4.95 -3.49 -12.16
CA GLY A 44 -5.12 -4.90 -12.48
C GLY A 44 -4.59 -5.21 -13.87
N LEU A 45 -5.47 -5.07 -14.86
CA LEU A 45 -5.17 -5.27 -16.27
C LEU A 45 -5.21 -3.94 -17.02
N ASP A 46 -4.32 -3.78 -18.00
CA ASP A 46 -4.40 -2.69 -18.97
C ASP A 46 -5.58 -2.92 -19.96
N SER A 47 -5.77 -1.99 -20.90
CA SER A 47 -6.82 -2.07 -21.93
C SER A 47 -6.70 -3.29 -22.84
N ASN A 48 -5.55 -3.98 -22.84
CA ASN A 48 -5.28 -5.17 -23.64
C ASN A 48 -5.30 -6.46 -22.79
N GLY A 49 -5.72 -6.38 -21.52
CA GLY A 49 -5.78 -7.53 -20.62
C GLY A 49 -4.41 -7.96 -20.06
N LYS A 50 -3.37 -7.13 -20.20
CA LYS A 50 -2.04 -7.43 -19.64
C LYS A 50 -1.93 -6.93 -18.20
N PRO A 51 -1.30 -7.69 -17.28
CA PRO A 51 -1.03 -7.22 -15.94
C PRO A 51 -0.20 -5.93 -15.93
N ALA A 52 -0.47 -5.05 -14.98
CA ALA A 52 0.35 -3.87 -14.78
C ALA A 52 1.79 -4.24 -14.43
N ASP A 53 2.76 -3.59 -15.09
CA ASP A 53 4.17 -3.80 -14.82
C ASP A 53 4.56 -3.29 -13.42
N ALA A 54 5.44 -4.05 -12.77
CA ALA A 54 6.08 -3.63 -11.53
C ALA A 54 7.14 -2.57 -11.78
N VAL A 55 7.23 -1.60 -10.86
CA VAL A 55 8.37 -0.68 -10.76
C VAL A 55 9.21 -1.04 -9.54
N TYR A 56 10.51 -0.73 -9.60
CA TYR A 56 11.49 -1.17 -8.61
C TYR A 56 12.27 0.00 -8.04
N GLY A 57 12.39 0.01 -6.71
CA GLY A 57 13.10 1.02 -5.96
C GLY A 57 12.31 2.29 -5.71
N GLN A 58 12.58 2.90 -4.55
CA GLN A 58 11.79 3.99 -3.99
C GLN A 58 11.53 5.16 -4.95
N LYS A 59 12.50 5.55 -5.78
CA LYS A 59 12.37 6.64 -6.77
C LYS A 59 11.34 6.32 -7.87
N GLU A 60 11.37 5.09 -8.38
CA GLU A 60 10.47 4.65 -9.45
C GLU A 60 9.06 4.44 -8.89
N ILE A 61 8.96 3.93 -7.65
CA ILE A 61 7.71 3.84 -6.91
C ILE A 61 7.09 5.23 -6.72
N HIS A 62 7.88 6.22 -6.29
CA HIS A 62 7.40 7.61 -6.17
C HIS A 62 6.85 8.12 -7.50
N ARG A 63 7.57 7.94 -8.62
CA ARG A 63 7.10 8.37 -9.94
C ARG A 63 5.78 7.68 -10.32
N LYS A 64 5.65 6.38 -10.08
CA LYS A 64 4.43 5.60 -10.36
C LYS A 64 3.24 6.02 -9.50
N VAL A 65 3.46 6.32 -8.22
CA VAL A 65 2.41 6.83 -7.31
C VAL A 65 1.93 8.21 -7.78
N MET A 66 2.87 9.11 -8.11
CA MET A 66 2.53 10.44 -8.61
C MET A 66 1.77 10.39 -9.94
N SER A 67 2.09 9.44 -10.82
CA SER A 67 1.37 9.28 -12.09
C SER A 67 -0.08 8.79 -11.93
N GLN A 68 -0.48 8.28 -10.76
CA GLN A 68 -1.88 7.90 -10.50
C GLN A 68 -2.77 9.12 -10.18
N ASN A 69 -2.17 10.30 -9.93
CA ASN A 69 -2.88 11.53 -9.59
C ASN A 69 -3.90 11.34 -8.46
N PHE A 70 -3.49 10.67 -7.37
CA PHE A 70 -4.34 10.53 -6.19
C PHE A 70 -4.71 11.91 -5.64
N THR A 71 -6.00 12.22 -5.72
CA THR A 71 -6.60 13.49 -5.30
C THR A 71 -7.93 13.18 -4.63
N ASN A 72 -8.14 13.66 -3.41
CA ASN A 72 -9.32 13.30 -2.62
C ASN A 72 -9.56 11.77 -2.59
N CYS A 73 -8.48 11.01 -2.39
CA CYS A 73 -8.48 9.56 -2.47
C CYS A 73 -9.07 8.97 -1.19
N HIS A 74 -10.24 8.33 -1.23
CA HIS A 74 -10.88 7.76 -0.04
C HIS A 74 -10.76 6.24 -0.04
N THR A 75 -10.50 5.67 1.13
CA THR A 75 -10.43 4.22 1.30
C THR A 75 -11.42 3.76 2.35
N LYS A 76 -12.18 2.72 2.03
CA LYS A 76 -13.05 2.01 2.98
C LYS A 76 -12.55 0.58 3.15
N ILE A 77 -11.77 0.37 4.19
CA ILE A 77 -11.24 -0.94 4.57
C ILE A 77 -12.37 -1.81 5.12
N ARG A 78 -12.45 -3.08 4.66
CA ARG A 78 -13.43 -4.07 5.11
C ARG A 78 -12.80 -5.16 5.94
N HIS A 79 -11.71 -5.72 5.43
CA HIS A 79 -10.95 -6.76 6.10
C HIS A 79 -9.45 -6.48 6.01
N VAL A 80 -8.75 -6.79 7.09
CA VAL A 80 -7.30 -6.80 7.17
C VAL A 80 -6.91 -8.11 7.85
N ASP A 81 -6.20 -8.95 7.10
CA ASP A 81 -5.57 -10.15 7.62
C ASP A 81 -4.06 -9.97 7.57
N ALA A 82 -3.36 -10.54 8.54
CA ALA A 82 -1.90 -10.48 8.57
C ALA A 82 -1.30 -11.72 9.23
N HIS A 83 -0.21 -12.20 8.63
CA HIS A 83 0.51 -13.39 9.09
C HIS A 83 2.01 -13.11 9.17
N ALA A 84 2.68 -13.75 10.11
CA ALA A 84 4.14 -13.76 10.16
C ALA A 84 4.70 -14.55 8.98
N THR A 85 5.84 -14.11 8.45
CA THR A 85 6.61 -14.82 7.42
C THR A 85 7.99 -15.17 7.95
N LEU A 86 8.81 -15.83 7.13
CA LEU A 86 10.23 -16.03 7.41
C LEU A 86 10.93 -14.68 7.69
N ASN A 87 12.01 -14.72 8.48
CA ASN A 87 12.86 -13.56 8.81
C ASN A 87 12.11 -12.39 9.43
N ASP A 88 11.22 -12.67 10.39
CA ASP A 88 10.44 -11.67 11.13
C ASP A 88 9.52 -10.78 10.27
N GLY A 89 9.33 -11.12 9.00
CA GLY A 89 8.44 -10.39 8.10
C GLY A 89 6.96 -10.58 8.43
N VAL A 90 6.14 -9.68 7.89
CA VAL A 90 4.67 -9.73 7.99
C VAL A 90 4.10 -9.58 6.58
N VAL A 91 3.22 -10.51 6.19
CA VAL A 91 2.38 -10.35 5.00
C VAL A 91 1.03 -9.80 5.45
N VAL A 92 0.55 -8.76 4.77
CA VAL A 92 -0.72 -8.10 5.06
C VAL A 92 -1.61 -8.19 3.82
N GLN A 93 -2.82 -8.72 4.00
CA GLN A 93 -3.86 -8.74 2.98
C GLN A 93 -4.96 -7.77 3.37
N VAL A 94 -5.33 -6.89 2.44
CA VAL A 94 -6.33 -5.84 2.66
C VAL A 94 -7.43 -5.99 1.63
N MET A 95 -8.68 -6.00 2.08
CA MET A 95 -9.86 -5.95 1.23
C MET A 95 -10.66 -4.70 1.56
N GLY A 96 -11.07 -3.96 0.53
CA GLY A 96 -11.81 -2.73 0.70
C GLY A 96 -12.20 -2.07 -0.60
N LEU A 97 -12.71 -0.85 -0.49
CA LEU A 97 -13.01 0.02 -1.62
C LEU A 97 -12.01 1.17 -1.63
N LEU A 98 -11.54 1.54 -2.81
CA LEU A 98 -10.72 2.72 -3.04
C LEU A 98 -11.45 3.62 -4.05
N SER A 99 -11.49 4.92 -3.79
CA SER A 99 -11.98 5.90 -4.75
C SER A 99 -10.98 7.03 -4.90
N ASN A 100 -10.93 7.63 -6.08
CA ASN A 100 -10.11 8.78 -6.41
C ASN A 100 -11.01 9.82 -7.10
N ASN A 101 -11.08 11.04 -6.57
CA ASN A 101 -12.04 12.06 -7.05
C ASN A 101 -13.49 11.56 -7.21
N ASN A 102 -14.00 10.81 -6.21
CA ASN A 102 -15.33 10.20 -6.20
C ASN A 102 -15.59 9.14 -7.31
N GLN A 103 -14.56 8.72 -8.04
CA GLN A 103 -14.62 7.59 -8.97
C GLN A 103 -14.02 6.36 -8.30
N ALA A 104 -14.67 5.21 -8.44
CA ALA A 104 -14.14 3.95 -7.95
C ALA A 104 -12.87 3.57 -8.74
N LEU A 105 -11.85 3.12 -8.02
CA LEU A 105 -10.63 2.51 -8.57
C LEU A 105 -10.69 0.99 -8.48
#